data_AF-A0A7V4Z0U6-F1
#
_entry.id   AF-A0A7V4Z0U6-F1
#
_cell.length_a   1.000
_cell.length_b   1.000
_cell.length_c   1.000
_cell.angle_alpha   90.00
_cell.angle_beta   90.00
_cell.angle_gamma   90.00
#
_symmetry.space_group_name_H-M   'P 1'
#
loop_
_entity.id
_entity.type
_entity.pdbx_description
1 polymer ?
#
loop_
_entity_poly.entity_id
_entity_poly.type
_entity_poly.pdbx_seq_one_letter_code
_entity_poly.pdbx_strand_id
1 'polypeptide(L)' 'TGPGGVWIFSPEGALLGQILTGQATANCAFGNDGKVLYLTADNYLMRVWLAVQ' A
#
# COMPACT_ATOMS: atom_id res chain seq x y z
N THR A 1 -6.24 -1.53 -2.98
CA THR A 1 -6.62 -0.79 -1.75
C THR A 1 -7.90 -1.36 -1.18
N GLY A 2 -8.19 -1.14 0.10
CA GLY A 2 -9.40 -1.65 0.78
C GLY A 2 -9.71 -0.85 2.06
N PRO A 3 -10.77 -1.22 2.80
CA PRO A 3 -11.09 -0.56 4.07
C PRO A 3 -9.88 -0.53 5.00
N GLY A 4 -9.57 0.65 5.55
CA GLY A 4 -8.49 0.87 6.50
C GLY A 4 -7.06 0.95 5.93
N GLY A 5 -6.86 0.72 4.61
CA GLY A 5 -5.52 0.82 4.02
C GLY A 5 -5.28 0.02 2.74
N VAL A 6 -4.09 -0.57 2.64
CA VAL A 6 -3.70 -1.46 1.51
C VAL A 6 -3.63 -2.90 1.98
N TRP A 7 -4.39 -3.75 1.30
CA TRP A 7 -4.41 -5.19 1.53
C TRP A 7 -3.48 -5.85 0.52
N ILE A 8 -2.67 -6.79 1.00
CA ILE A 8 -1.64 -7.48 0.23
C ILE A 8 -2.06 -8.94 0.11
N PHE A 9 -2.20 -9.43 -1.12
CA PHE A 9 -2.64 -10.79 -1.39
C PHE A 9 -1.57 -11.57 -2.15
N SER A 10 -1.56 -12.89 -1.96
CA SER A 10 -0.84 -13.80 -2.86
C SER A 10 -1.53 -13.85 -4.23
N PRO A 11 -0.86 -14.34 -5.28
CA PRO A 11 -1.49 -14.56 -6.59
C PRO A 11 -2.72 -15.48 -6.54
N GLU A 12 -2.78 -16.38 -5.56
CA GLU A 12 -3.91 -17.30 -5.31
C GLU A 12 -5.05 -16.65 -4.50
N GLY A 13 -4.89 -15.38 -4.12
CA GLY A 13 -5.91 -14.62 -3.37
C GLY A 13 -5.82 -14.76 -1.85
N ALA A 14 -4.78 -15.41 -1.30
CA ALA A 14 -4.59 -15.49 0.15
C ALA A 14 -4.16 -14.13 0.71
N LEU A 15 -4.79 -13.65 1.80
CA LEU A 15 -4.39 -12.41 2.46
C LEU A 15 -3.03 -12.61 3.17
N LEU A 16 -2.02 -11.85 2.75
CA LEU A 16 -0.67 -11.88 3.33
C LEU A 16 -0.48 -10.83 4.44
N GLY A 17 -1.21 -9.72 4.37
CA GLY A 17 -1.13 -8.66 5.36
C GLY A 17 -1.84 -7.38 4.93
N GLN A 18 -1.82 -6.39 5.82
CA GLN A 18 -2.41 -5.07 5.58
C GLN A 18 -1.48 -3.95 6.06
N ILE A 19 -1.35 -2.91 5.26
CA ILE A 19 -0.74 -1.64 5.66
C ILE A 19 -1.86 -0.75 6.15
N LEU A 20 -1.91 -0.50 7.46
CA LEU A 20 -2.91 0.35 8.09
C LEU A 20 -2.47 1.81 7.98
N THR A 21 -3.16 2.58 7.16
CA THR A 21 -2.95 4.04 7.06
C THR A 21 -3.76 4.80 8.10
N GLY A 22 -4.79 4.16 8.67
CA GLY A 22 -5.76 4.78 9.57
C GLY A 22 -6.75 5.71 8.87
N GLN A 23 -6.73 5.78 7.53
CA GLN A 23 -7.55 6.65 6.69
C GLN A 23 -8.16 5.87 5.51
N ALA A 24 -9.16 6.44 4.83
CA ALA A 24 -9.68 5.84 3.61
C ALA A 24 -8.62 5.94 2.50
N THR A 25 -8.17 4.80 2.00
CA THR A 25 -7.07 4.74 1.02
C THR A 25 -7.62 4.45 -0.36
N ALA A 26 -7.55 5.42 -1.26
CA ALA A 26 -8.17 5.33 -2.58
C ALA A 26 -7.31 4.53 -3.57
N ASN A 27 -6.01 4.82 -3.64
CA ASN A 27 -5.11 4.21 -4.61
C ASN A 27 -3.70 3.96 -4.03
N CYS A 28 -2.90 3.15 -4.72
CA CYS A 28 -1.49 2.95 -4.45
C CYS A 28 -0.73 2.58 -5.73
N ALA A 29 0.55 2.94 -5.80
CA ALA A 29 1.42 2.56 -6.91
C ALA A 29 2.88 2.41 -6.46
N PHE A 30 3.61 1.51 -7.10
CA PHE A 30 5.06 1.45 -6.94
C PHE A 30 5.72 2.57 -7.75
N GLY A 31 6.75 3.18 -7.17
CA GLY A 31 7.61 4.16 -7.81
C GLY A 31 9.03 4.05 -7.30
N ASN A 32 9.90 4.97 -7.72
CA ASN A 32 11.33 4.95 -7.38
C ASN A 32 11.97 3.60 -7.72
N ASP A 33 11.82 3.18 -8.99
CA ASP A 33 12.28 1.90 -9.53
C ASP A 33 11.81 0.68 -8.71
N GLY A 34 10.57 0.75 -8.20
CA GLY A 34 9.96 -0.30 -7.40
C GLY A 34 10.37 -0.30 -5.93
N LYS A 35 11.21 0.64 -5.47
CA LYS A 35 11.70 0.68 -4.08
C LYS A 35 10.75 1.38 -3.10
N VAL A 36 9.71 2.02 -3.60
CA VAL A 36 8.72 2.75 -2.78
C VAL A 36 7.31 2.41 -3.21
N LEU A 37 6.44 2.11 -2.24
CA LEU A 37 5.00 2.09 -2.43
C LEU A 37 4.40 3.44 -2.00
N TYR A 38 3.76 4.16 -2.91
CA TYR A 38 3.02 5.39 -2.64
C TYR A 38 1.54 5.09 -2.43
N LEU A 39 0.89 5.84 -1.53
CA LEU A 39 -0.53 5.65 -1.17
C LEU A 39 -1.26 6.99 -1.11
N THR A 40 -2.45 7.08 -1.70
CA THR A 40 -3.37 8.20 -1.47
C THR A 40 -4.35 7.84 -0.36
N ALA A 41 -4.30 8.57 0.76
CA ALA A 41 -5.02 8.28 1.99
C ALA A 41 -5.74 9.56 2.47
N ASP A 42 -7.01 9.73 2.09
CA ASP A 42 -7.76 10.99 2.22
C ASP A 42 -6.92 12.22 1.82
N ASN A 43 -6.64 13.12 2.76
CA ASN A 43 -5.87 14.36 2.54
C ASN A 43 -4.35 14.16 2.52
N TYR A 44 -3.88 12.91 2.59
CA TYR A 44 -2.46 12.58 2.69
C TYR A 44 -1.96 11.81 1.47
N LEU A 45 -0.75 12.17 1.03
CA LEU A 45 0.09 11.31 0.20
C LEU A 45 1.16 10.68 1.09
N MET A 46 1.07 9.36 1.27
CA MET A 46 1.97 8.59 2.12
C MET A 46 2.92 7.73 1.28
N ARG A 47 3.99 7.23 1.91
CA ARG A 47 4.89 6.26 1.28
C ARG A 47 5.49 5.27 2.27
N VAL A 48 5.79 4.07 1.78
CA VAL A 48 6.57 3.05 2.49
C VAL A 48 7.78 2.67 1.63
N TRP A 49 8.97 2.76 2.21
CA TRP A 49 10.19 2.21 1.59
C TRP A 49 10.19 0.70 1.73
N LEU A 50 10.41 0.00 0.63
CA LEU A 50 10.48 -1.45 0.63
C LEU A 50 11.85 -1.93 1.11
N ALA A 51 11.89 -3.08 1.77
CA ALA A 51 13.13 -3.73 2.20
C ALA A 51 13.83 -4.50 1.07
N VAL A 52 13.44 -4.29 -0.19
CA VAL A 52 14.09 -4.90 -1.35
C VAL A 52 15.38 -4.13 -1.68
N GLN A 53 16.46 -4.85 -2.01
CA GLN A 53 17.76 -4.27 -2.36
C GLN A 53 17.69 -3.51 -3.70
#